data_AF-A0A7Z0MYE6-F1
#
_entry.id   AF-A0A7Z0MYE6-F1
#
_cell.length_a   1.000
_cell.length_b   1.000
_cell.length_c   1.000
_cell.angle_alpha   90.00
_cell.angle_beta   90.00
_cell.angle_gamma   90.00
#
_symmetry.space_group_name_H-M   'P 1'
#
loop_
_entity.id
_entity.type
_entity.pdbx_description
1 polymer ?
#
loop_
_entity_poly.entity_id
_entity_poly.type
_entity_poly.pdbx_seq_one_letter_code
_entity_poly.pdbx_strand_id
1 'polypeptide(L)'
;MNGRQLLALMILGAAPVFVFAAPPEAMQPQAPLFGAPVSESTLSQYRGARDITFNLQNTEGQLYNNQAINTVSGSNQVADQAFSGLNGFSTVIQNSGNNVVIQSSAIINVKLQ
;
A
#
# COMPACT_ATOMS: atom_id res chain seq x y z
N MET A 1 29.75 -64.94 -70.49
CA MET A 1 28.99 -64.78 -71.76
C MET A 1 27.51 -64.90 -71.39
N ASN A 2 26.84 -63.77 -71.18
CA ASN A 2 25.90 -63.12 -72.13
C ASN A 2 24.61 -63.97 -72.22
N GLY A 3 23.40 -63.55 -71.90
CA GLY A 3 22.71 -62.26 -71.85
C GLY A 3 21.21 -62.65 -71.97
N ARG A 4 20.26 -61.91 -71.41
CA ARG A 4 19.50 -60.90 -72.14
C ARG A 4 18.51 -60.23 -71.19
N GLN A 5 18.47 -58.92 -71.33
CA GLN A 5 17.66 -57.94 -70.61
C GLN A 5 16.17 -58.07 -70.97
N LEU A 6 15.28 -57.68 -70.05
CA LEU A 6 14.09 -56.93 -70.45
C LEU A 6 13.81 -55.81 -69.43
N LEU A 7 14.03 -54.61 -69.93
CA LEU A 7 13.71 -53.31 -69.36
C LEU A 7 12.22 -53.03 -69.60
N ALA A 8 11.46 -52.66 -68.57
CA ALA A 8 10.08 -52.20 -68.72
C ALA A 8 9.85 -50.90 -67.93
N LEU A 9 10.13 -49.80 -68.64
CA LEU A 9 9.41 -48.53 -68.72
C LEU A 9 8.96 -47.83 -67.42
N MET A 10 9.71 -46.79 -67.06
CA MET A 10 9.26 -45.66 -66.24
C MET A 10 8.13 -44.89 -66.94
N ILE A 11 7.08 -44.53 -66.19
CA ILE A 11 6.29 -43.34 -66.46
C ILE A 11 6.49 -42.39 -65.28
N LEU A 12 7.26 -41.34 -65.53
CA LEU A 12 7.52 -40.22 -64.63
C LEU A 12 6.33 -39.24 -64.70
N GLY A 13 5.43 -39.31 -63.72
CA GLY A 13 4.36 -38.33 -63.55
C GLY A 13 4.87 -37.13 -62.75
N ALA A 14 5.07 -35.97 -63.40
CA ALA A 14 5.37 -34.73 -62.71
C ALA A 14 4.12 -34.21 -61.97
N ALA A 15 4.14 -34.23 -60.64
CA ALA A 15 3.09 -33.62 -59.81
C ALA A 15 3.28 -32.09 -59.74
N PRO A 16 2.20 -31.29 -59.73
CA PRO A 16 2.32 -29.84 -59.62
C PRO A 16 2.82 -29.45 -58.22
N VAL A 17 3.80 -28.54 -58.17
CA VAL A 17 4.26 -27.91 -56.93
C VAL A 17 3.31 -26.77 -56.61
N PHE A 18 2.60 -26.87 -55.49
CA PHE A 18 1.78 -25.79 -54.96
C PHE A 18 2.65 -24.87 -54.08
N VAL A 19 2.68 -23.58 -54.38
CA VAL A 19 3.25 -22.55 -53.50
C VAL A 19 2.17 -22.14 -52.51
N PHE A 20 2.36 -22.45 -51.23
CA PHE A 20 1.51 -21.94 -50.16
C PHE A 20 2.00 -20.56 -49.71
N ALA A 21 1.08 -19.62 -49.48
CA ALA A 21 1.39 -18.35 -48.85
C ALA A 21 1.96 -18.58 -47.46
N ALA A 22 3.08 -17.93 -47.14
CA ALA A 22 3.64 -17.97 -45.79
C ALA A 22 2.62 -17.37 -44.81
N PRO A 23 2.36 -18.03 -43.66
CA PRO A 23 1.47 -17.48 -42.65
C PRO A 23 2.03 -16.12 -42.18
N PRO A 24 1.17 -15.14 -41.84
CA PRO A 24 1.63 -13.90 -41.27
C PRO A 24 2.48 -14.22 -40.04
N GLU A 25 3.73 -13.76 -40.01
CA GLU A 25 4.56 -13.89 -38.82
C GLU A 25 3.80 -13.26 -37.66
N ALA A 26 3.47 -14.11 -36.68
CA ALA A 26 2.81 -13.65 -35.47
C ALA A 26 3.71 -12.57 -34.86
N MET A 27 3.11 -11.39 -34.61
CA MET A 27 3.78 -10.31 -33.91
C MET A 27 4.31 -10.88 -32.59
N GLN A 28 5.62 -11.10 -32.49
CA GLN A 28 6.22 -11.58 -31.26
C GLN A 28 5.89 -10.55 -30.17
N PRO A 29 5.32 -10.95 -29.02
CA PRO A 29 5.07 -10.04 -27.94
C PRO A 29 6.38 -9.33 -27.60
N GLN A 30 6.46 -8.04 -27.88
CA GLN A 30 7.62 -7.25 -27.49
C GLN A 30 7.72 -7.37 -25.97
N ALA A 31 8.87 -7.83 -25.50
CA ALA A 31 9.11 -7.92 -24.07
C ALA A 31 8.84 -6.54 -23.46
N PRO A 32 7.94 -6.43 -22.47
CA PRO A 32 7.61 -5.14 -21.88
C PRO A 32 8.89 -4.48 -21.35
N LEU A 33 9.11 -3.21 -21.73
CA LEU A 33 10.28 -2.41 -21.34
C LEU A 33 10.50 -2.37 -19.81
N PHE A 34 9.44 -2.61 -19.04
CA PHE A 34 9.42 -2.56 -17.57
C PHE A 34 9.25 -3.94 -16.91
N GLY A 35 9.44 -5.05 -17.64
CA GLY A 35 9.25 -6.40 -17.13
C GLY A 35 7.78 -6.84 -17.06
N ALA A 36 7.54 -8.06 -16.57
CA ALA A 36 6.20 -8.63 -16.51
C ALA A 36 5.29 -7.80 -15.57
N PRO A 37 4.04 -7.51 -15.99
CA PRO A 37 3.11 -6.77 -15.13
C PRO A 37 2.83 -7.58 -13.87
N VAL A 38 2.86 -6.91 -12.72
CA VAL A 38 2.36 -7.49 -11.46
C VAL A 38 0.85 -7.71 -11.57
N SER A 39 0.34 -8.76 -10.92
CA SER A 39 -1.10 -8.99 -10.90
C SER A 39 -1.83 -7.86 -10.17
N GLU A 40 -3.09 -7.61 -10.55
CA GLU A 40 -3.92 -6.60 -9.90
C GLU A 40 -4.06 -6.86 -8.39
N SER A 41 -4.09 -8.14 -7.97
CA SER A 41 -4.13 -8.54 -6.56
C SER A 41 -2.84 -8.19 -5.81
N THR A 42 -1.67 -8.38 -6.44
CA THR A 42 -0.38 -7.97 -5.88
C THR A 42 -0.27 -6.44 -5.84
N LEU A 43 -0.67 -5.75 -6.90
CA LEU A 43 -0.68 -4.28 -6.94
C LEU A 43 -1.67 -3.71 -5.91
N SER A 44 -2.78 -4.39 -5.63
CA SER A 44 -3.76 -3.99 -4.59
C SER A 44 -3.16 -4.00 -3.19
N GLN A 45 -2.24 -4.94 -2.90
CA GLN A 45 -1.55 -5.00 -1.61
C GLN A 45 -0.55 -3.84 -1.43
N TYR A 46 0.05 -3.35 -2.52
CA TYR A 46 1.01 -2.24 -2.49
C TYR A 46 0.38 -0.86 -2.68
N ARG A 47 -0.78 -0.78 -3.34
CA ARG A 47 -1.61 0.42 -3.39
C ARG A 47 -2.21 0.59 -2.01
N GLY A 48 -1.48 1.27 -1.13
CA GLY A 48 -1.83 1.53 0.26
C GLY A 48 -3.33 1.63 0.39
N ALA A 49 -3.93 0.54 0.91
CA ALA A 49 -5.37 0.40 0.98
C ALA A 49 -5.93 1.66 1.61
N ARG A 50 -7.05 2.17 1.10
CA ARG A 50 -7.75 3.32 1.67
C ARG A 50 -8.17 2.96 3.09
N ASP A 51 -7.25 3.18 4.02
CA ASP A 51 -7.50 3.12 5.45
C ASP A 51 -8.27 4.40 5.77
N ILE A 52 -9.60 4.30 5.68
CA ILE A 52 -10.46 5.39 6.12
C ILE A 52 -10.49 5.29 7.65
N THR A 53 -9.43 5.78 8.29
CA THR A 53 -9.37 5.84 9.74
C THR A 53 -10.17 7.05 10.21
N PHE A 54 -11.37 6.82 10.74
CA PHE A 54 -12.15 7.86 11.40
C PHE A 54 -11.66 8.04 12.83
N ASN A 55 -10.94 9.14 13.04
CA ASN A 55 -10.44 9.53 14.35
C ASN A 55 -11.36 10.59 14.93
N LEU A 56 -12.33 10.16 15.73
CA LEU A 56 -13.25 11.07 16.41
C LEU A 56 -12.98 11.10 17.90
N GLN A 57 -12.68 12.29 18.41
CA GLN A 57 -12.73 12.58 19.83
C GLN A 57 -14.02 13.38 20.09
N ASN A 58 -14.91 12.85 20.91
CA ASN A 58 -15.97 13.63 21.54
C ASN A 58 -15.56 13.92 22.98
N THR A 59 -15.51 15.19 23.37
CA THR A 59 -15.25 15.52 24.77
C THR A 59 -16.15 16.64 25.22
N GLU A 60 -16.98 16.30 26.20
CA GLU A 60 -17.97 17.17 26.80
C GLU A 60 -17.55 17.46 28.23
N GLY A 61 -17.91 18.64 28.71
CA GLY A 61 -17.37 19.19 29.92
C GLY A 61 -18.30 20.27 30.39
N GLN A 62 -18.85 20.07 31.57
CA GLN A 62 -19.82 20.97 32.15
C GLN A 62 -19.46 21.19 33.61
N LEU A 63 -19.52 22.45 34.01
CA LEU A 63 -19.37 22.90 35.38
C LEU A 63 -20.66 23.63 35.73
N TYR A 64 -21.39 23.12 36.72
CA TYR A 64 -22.65 23.70 37.15
C TYR A 64 -22.63 23.95 38.65
N ASN A 65 -23.20 25.10 39.04
CA ASN A 65 -23.39 25.50 40.44
C ASN A 65 -22.11 25.46 41.27
N ASN A 66 -20.98 25.81 40.65
CA ASN A 66 -19.68 25.81 41.29
C ASN A 66 -19.47 27.11 42.09
N GLN A 67 -19.11 26.96 43.38
CA GLN A 67 -18.73 28.06 44.25
C GLN A 67 -17.40 27.73 44.92
N ALA A 68 -16.43 28.64 44.83
CA ALA A 68 -15.15 28.55 45.54
C ALA A 68 -15.04 29.74 46.49
N ILE A 69 -14.98 29.48 47.80
CA ILE A 69 -14.82 30.51 48.85
C ILE A 69 -13.63 30.13 49.72
N ASN A 70 -12.83 31.14 50.09
CA ASN A 70 -11.64 30.98 50.92
C ASN A 70 -10.64 29.95 50.36
N THR A 71 -10.48 29.93 49.04
CA THR A 71 -9.57 29.00 48.37
C THR A 71 -8.20 29.61 48.16
N VAL A 72 -7.18 28.77 48.28
CA VAL A 72 -5.80 29.07 47.89
C VAL A 72 -5.45 28.12 46.75
N SER A 73 -5.12 28.65 45.59
CA SER A 73 -4.60 27.87 44.46
C SER A 73 -3.09 27.73 44.55
N GLY A 74 -2.59 26.60 44.04
CA GLY A 74 -1.16 26.30 44.01
C GLY A 74 -0.46 26.75 42.72
N SER A 75 0.81 26.39 42.60
CA SER A 75 1.54 26.48 41.33
C SER A 75 1.50 25.15 40.58
N ASN A 76 1.39 25.24 39.27
CA ASN A 76 1.63 24.13 38.35
C ASN A 76 3.08 24.24 37.90
N GLN A 77 3.95 23.32 38.32
CA GLN A 77 5.36 23.37 37.97
C GLN A 77 5.77 22.10 37.22
N VAL A 78 6.25 22.30 35.99
CA VAL A 78 7.08 21.32 35.28
C VAL A 78 8.52 21.74 35.54
N ALA A 79 9.27 20.92 36.26
CA ALA A 79 10.64 21.24 36.67
C ALA A 79 11.65 21.10 35.52
N ASP A 80 12.87 21.58 35.75
CA ASP A 80 13.98 21.37 34.81
C ASP A 80 14.17 19.88 34.54
N GLN A 81 14.53 19.56 33.30
CA GLN A 81 14.71 18.18 32.83
C GLN A 81 13.46 17.28 32.86
N ALA A 82 12.25 17.82 33.08
CA ALA A 82 11.02 17.00 33.17
C ALA A 82 10.74 16.12 31.93
N PHE A 83 11.31 16.47 30.77
CA PHE A 83 11.25 15.65 29.56
C PHE A 83 12.63 15.39 28.96
N SER A 84 13.71 15.54 29.74
CA SER A 84 15.05 15.26 29.23
C SER A 84 15.20 13.78 28.90
N GLY A 85 15.74 13.48 27.72
CA GLY A 85 15.84 12.11 27.21
C GLY A 85 14.53 11.51 26.70
N LEU A 86 13.45 12.29 26.60
CA LEU A 86 12.18 11.79 26.08
C LEU A 86 12.31 11.46 24.59
N ASN A 87 11.98 10.22 24.25
CA ASN A 87 11.82 9.74 22.88
C ASN A 87 10.35 9.34 22.70
N GLY A 88 9.68 9.90 21.71
CA GLY A 88 8.24 9.69 21.49
C GLY A 88 7.41 10.92 21.84
N PHE A 89 6.21 10.71 22.39
CA PHE A 89 5.22 11.78 22.64
C PHE A 89 4.99 11.99 24.14
N SER A 90 4.84 13.25 24.55
CA SER A 90 4.51 13.64 25.92
C SER A 90 3.39 14.67 25.92
N THR A 91 2.51 14.60 26.92
CA THR A 91 1.52 15.65 27.18
C THR A 91 1.49 15.96 28.66
N VAL A 92 1.39 17.24 29.00
CA VAL A 92 1.21 17.70 30.37
C VAL A 92 0.02 18.63 30.43
N ILE A 93 -0.84 18.34 31.39
CA ILE A 93 -2.10 19.02 31.61
C ILE A 93 -2.11 19.39 33.08
N GLN A 94 -2.14 20.68 33.37
CA GLN A 94 -2.10 21.16 34.74
C GLN A 94 -3.17 22.21 34.97
N ASN A 95 -3.86 22.08 36.10
CA ASN A 95 -4.70 23.12 36.64
C ASN A 95 -4.48 23.22 38.14
N SER A 96 -4.24 24.43 38.63
CA SER A 96 -3.99 24.68 40.05
C SER A 96 -5.15 25.39 40.73
N GLY A 97 -6.23 25.63 39.99
CA GLY A 97 -7.39 26.39 40.43
C GLY A 97 -8.53 25.50 40.91
N ASN A 98 -9.63 26.15 41.28
CA ASN A 98 -10.89 25.49 41.61
C ASN A 98 -11.85 25.62 40.43
N ASN A 99 -12.85 24.74 40.39
CA ASN A 99 -13.90 24.79 39.38
C ASN A 99 -13.32 24.68 37.96
N VAL A 100 -12.44 23.72 37.74
CA VAL A 100 -11.86 23.48 36.42
C VAL A 100 -12.21 22.09 35.93
N VAL A 101 -12.81 22.06 34.75
CA VAL A 101 -12.89 20.88 33.90
C VAL A 101 -11.75 20.97 32.92
N ILE A 102 -10.93 19.93 32.88
CA ILE A 102 -9.89 19.82 31.85
C ILE A 102 -10.26 18.73 30.87
N GLN A 103 -10.27 19.12 29.60
CA GLN A 103 -10.53 18.26 28.46
C GLN A 103 -9.25 18.19 27.65
N SER A 104 -8.55 17.08 27.75
CA SER A 104 -7.41 16.81 26.88
C SER A 104 -7.60 15.45 26.26
N SER A 105 -7.35 15.37 24.97
CA SER A 105 -7.31 14.13 24.23
C SER A 105 -6.29 14.27 23.11
N ALA A 106 -5.56 13.19 22.88
CA ALA A 106 -4.63 13.09 21.78
C ALA A 106 -4.95 11.81 21.03
N ILE A 107 -5.16 11.92 19.72
CA ILE A 107 -5.24 10.76 18.84
C ILE A 107 -3.92 10.67 18.08
N ILE A 108 -3.19 9.58 18.26
CA ILE A 108 -1.90 9.34 17.62
C ILE A 108 -2.04 8.15 16.68
N ASN A 109 -1.84 8.40 15.39
CA ASN A 109 -1.77 7.37 14.35
C ASN A 109 -0.31 7.16 13.98
N VAL A 110 0.23 5.97 14.23
CA VAL A 110 1.64 5.64 13.93
C VAL A 110 1.68 4.59 12.83
N LYS A 111 2.51 4.84 11.80
CA LYS A 111 2.86 3.86 10.77
C LYS A 111 4.38 3.69 10.76
N LEU A 112 4.83 2.47 10.99
CA LEU A 112 6.25 2.10 10.93
C LEU A 112 6.54 1.52 9.54
N GLN A 113 7.76 1.70 9.05
CA GLN A 113 8.25 1.17 7.77
C GLN A 113 9.02 -0.13 7.98
#